data_AF-A0A0P9FDA1-F1
#
_entry.id   AF-A0A0P9FDA1-F1
#
_cell.length_a   1.000
_cell.length_b   1.000
_cell.length_c   1.000
_cell.angle_alpha   90.00
_cell.angle_beta   90.00
_cell.angle_gamma   90.00
#
_symmetry.space_group_name_H-M   'P 1'
#
loop_
_entity.id
_entity.type
_entity.pdbx_description
1 polymer ?
#
loop_
_entity_poly.entity_id
_entity_poly.type
_entity_poly.pdbx_seq_one_letter_code
_entity_poly.pdbx_strand_id
1 'polypeptide(L)'
;MFTLNRWKENLPLKIVNVLVFAFLFGSNTYGSFTPHHTGRETYFTPAAWVFNVWTIINFLLLCYVGYQFFDNSRTAVDAIGWRFTLIAVVNAIYASPAPSGRSCGSKERLPVHVWVTRHYIVAFIFSLLLASVISTAYYSLTAHYGAQTIGDVLFVHLPFSLWHAWSIVLVFISGFALFTHSHRNHPSTISVIFVVAAEAFLTLTAVGYAFRSREGDVAGSAVLFATLLGIYLEQHNNVIRYCALAGAIISGLAIVKSLYFTVVARERGVSLGSDDERRPLVA
;
A
#
# COMPACT_ATOMS: atom_id res chain seq x y z
N MET A 1 -33.33 -24.04 16.71
CA MET A 1 -32.65 -22.85 16.15
C MET A 1 -31.77 -23.35 15.00
N PHE A 2 -32.23 -23.23 13.76
CA PHE A 2 -31.49 -23.72 12.59
C PHE A 2 -30.20 -22.91 12.44
N THR A 3 -29.05 -23.55 12.59
CA THR A 3 -27.77 -23.02 12.12
C THR A 3 -27.82 -23.02 10.59
N LEU A 4 -28.36 -21.94 10.01
CA LEU A 4 -28.19 -21.65 8.60
C LEU A 4 -26.70 -21.78 8.26
N ASN A 5 -26.42 -22.47 7.16
CA ASN A 5 -25.06 -22.79 6.71
C ASN A 5 -24.36 -21.48 6.29
N ARG A 6 -23.72 -20.80 7.26
CA ARG A 6 -23.23 -19.40 7.17
C ARG A 6 -22.18 -19.19 6.09
N TRP A 7 -21.49 -20.26 5.66
CA TRP A 7 -20.54 -20.22 4.56
C TRP A 7 -21.15 -19.77 3.21
N LYS A 8 -22.45 -20.04 3.00
CA LYS A 8 -23.18 -19.69 1.76
C LYS A 8 -23.67 -18.24 1.71
N GLU A 9 -23.57 -17.49 2.80
CA GLU A 9 -23.97 -16.08 2.81
C GLU A 9 -23.03 -15.26 1.92
N ASN A 10 -23.60 -14.36 1.11
CA ASN A 10 -22.87 -13.54 0.14
C ASN A 10 -21.96 -14.35 -0.82
N LEU A 11 -22.32 -15.60 -1.11
CA LEU A 11 -21.55 -16.47 -2.00
C LEU A 11 -21.20 -15.83 -3.36
N PRO A 12 -22.11 -15.08 -4.04
CA PRO A 12 -21.77 -14.40 -5.29
C PRO A 12 -20.61 -13.40 -5.12
N LEU A 13 -20.63 -12.61 -4.05
CA LEU A 13 -19.58 -11.63 -3.75
C LEU A 13 -18.24 -12.33 -3.46
N LYS A 14 -18.25 -13.41 -2.66
CA LYS A 14 -17.04 -14.20 -2.38
C LYS A 14 -16.43 -14.78 -3.65
N ILE A 15 -17.26 -15.36 -4.52
CA ILE A 15 -16.81 -15.89 -5.83
C ILE A 15 -16.22 -14.77 -6.68
N VAL A 16 -16.89 -13.62 -6.78
CA VAL A 16 -16.35 -12.48 -7.54
C VAL A 16 -15.02 -12.00 -6.95
N ASN A 17 -14.88 -11.93 -5.64
CA ASN A 17 -13.62 -11.57 -4.99
C ASN A 17 -12.49 -12.57 -5.36
N VAL A 18 -12.77 -13.88 -5.37
CA VAL A 18 -11.81 -14.89 -5.82
C VAL A 18 -11.38 -14.65 -7.27
N LEU A 19 -12.34 -14.48 -8.18
CA LEU A 19 -12.07 -14.27 -9.61
C LEU A 19 -11.25 -13.00 -9.85
N VAL A 20 -11.64 -11.92 -9.19
CA VAL A 20 -11.00 -10.62 -9.33
C VAL A 20 -9.60 -10.63 -8.69
N PHE A 21 -9.41 -11.34 -7.57
CA PHE A 21 -8.09 -11.59 -7.01
C PHE A 21 -7.21 -12.39 -7.97
N ALA A 22 -7.73 -13.46 -8.59
CA ALA A 22 -6.96 -14.23 -9.56
C ALA A 22 -6.52 -13.36 -10.75
N PHE A 23 -7.40 -12.46 -11.22
CA PHE A 23 -7.05 -11.48 -12.26
C PHE A 23 -6.00 -10.46 -11.80
N LEU A 24 -6.17 -9.90 -10.60
CA LEU A 24 -5.21 -8.98 -9.97
C LEU A 24 -3.82 -9.62 -9.81
N PHE A 25 -3.79 -10.82 -9.23
CA PHE A 25 -2.58 -11.59 -9.02
C PHE A 25 -1.91 -11.92 -10.36
N GLY A 26 -2.71 -12.34 -11.35
CA GLY A 26 -2.26 -12.57 -12.72
C GLY A 26 -1.65 -11.33 -13.37
N SER A 27 -2.30 -10.16 -13.25
CA SER A 27 -1.80 -8.87 -13.77
C SER A 27 -0.49 -8.45 -13.10
N ASN A 28 -0.40 -8.53 -11.76
CA ASN A 28 0.81 -8.21 -11.01
C ASN A 28 1.96 -9.19 -11.36
N THR A 29 1.64 -10.47 -11.52
CA THR A 29 2.61 -11.53 -11.83
C THR A 29 3.09 -11.46 -13.27
N TYR A 30 2.18 -11.31 -14.24
CA TYR A 30 2.52 -11.04 -15.64
C TYR A 30 3.39 -9.80 -15.74
N GLY A 31 3.06 -8.80 -14.93
CA GLY A 31 3.86 -7.61 -14.83
C GLY A 31 5.29 -7.94 -14.42
N SER A 32 5.45 -8.74 -13.37
CA SER A 32 6.73 -9.21 -12.83
C SER A 32 7.58 -10.01 -13.81
N PHE A 33 6.96 -10.64 -14.82
CA PHE A 33 7.64 -11.43 -15.84
C PHE A 33 7.92 -10.67 -17.15
N THR A 34 7.47 -9.43 -17.31
CA THR A 34 7.69 -8.62 -18.53
C THR A 34 9.01 -7.84 -18.43
N PRO A 35 9.82 -7.70 -19.49
CA PRO A 35 11.10 -6.97 -19.43
C PRO A 35 10.95 -5.46 -19.09
N HIS A 36 11.85 -4.95 -18.24
CA HIS A 36 11.62 -3.77 -17.37
C HIS A 36 12.30 -2.44 -17.78
N HIS A 37 12.72 -2.27 -19.03
CA HIS A 37 13.41 -1.03 -19.47
C HIS A 37 12.52 0.01 -20.16
N THR A 38 11.27 0.12 -19.75
CA THR A 38 10.26 0.90 -20.47
C THR A 38 9.70 2.09 -19.69
N GLY A 39 9.96 2.17 -18.38
CA GLY A 39 9.60 3.30 -17.50
C GLY A 39 10.70 4.36 -17.33
N ARG A 40 10.34 5.58 -16.93
CA ARG A 40 11.27 6.72 -16.77
C ARG A 40 11.78 6.84 -15.33
N GLU A 41 12.98 6.36 -15.04
CA GLU A 41 13.63 6.55 -13.73
C GLU A 41 13.74 8.04 -13.35
N THR A 42 13.39 8.36 -12.10
CA THR A 42 13.35 9.71 -11.55
C THR A 42 14.14 9.80 -10.24
N TYR A 43 14.31 11.01 -9.72
CA TYR A 43 14.96 11.24 -8.43
C TYR A 43 14.15 10.78 -7.21
N PHE A 44 12.91 10.32 -7.41
CA PHE A 44 12.08 9.73 -6.36
C PHE A 44 12.06 8.19 -6.43
N THR A 45 12.57 7.61 -7.52
CA THR A 45 12.49 6.16 -7.74
C THR A 45 13.25 5.42 -6.62
N PRO A 46 12.59 4.55 -5.83
CA PRO A 46 13.25 3.81 -4.78
C PRO A 46 14.03 2.63 -5.36
N ALA A 47 14.95 2.10 -4.55
CA ALA A 47 15.64 0.87 -4.88
C ALA A 47 14.67 -0.26 -5.20
N ALA A 48 15.06 -1.03 -6.19
CA ALA A 48 14.31 -2.13 -6.74
C ALA A 48 13.59 -3.01 -5.70
N TRP A 49 14.29 -3.51 -4.69
CA TRP A 49 13.71 -4.47 -3.74
C TRP A 49 12.45 -3.96 -3.01
N VAL A 50 12.22 -2.64 -2.93
CA VAL A 50 11.01 -2.04 -2.32
C VAL A 50 9.73 -2.49 -3.04
N PHE A 51 9.79 -2.70 -4.36
CA PHE A 51 8.62 -3.15 -5.13
C PHE A 51 8.17 -4.59 -4.77
N ASN A 52 8.97 -5.36 -4.03
CA ASN A 52 8.55 -6.64 -3.46
C ASN A 52 7.42 -6.50 -2.42
N VAL A 53 7.10 -5.27 -1.99
CA VAL A 53 5.87 -4.97 -1.23
C VAL A 53 4.63 -5.53 -1.94
N TRP A 54 4.59 -5.53 -3.28
CA TRP A 54 3.52 -6.17 -4.03
C TRP A 54 3.40 -7.66 -3.73
N THR A 55 4.50 -8.40 -3.62
CA THR A 55 4.48 -9.83 -3.30
C THR A 55 3.86 -10.08 -1.94
N ILE A 56 4.21 -9.25 -0.95
CA ILE A 56 3.66 -9.32 0.42
C ILE A 56 2.15 -9.01 0.39
N ILE A 57 1.75 -7.94 -0.29
CA ILE A 57 0.33 -7.57 -0.44
C ILE A 57 -0.45 -8.70 -1.11
N ASN A 58 0.04 -9.24 -2.23
CA ASN A 58 -0.63 -10.32 -2.97
C ASN A 58 -0.78 -11.59 -2.13
N PHE A 59 0.25 -11.95 -1.35
CA PHE A 59 0.19 -13.09 -0.44
C PHE A 59 -0.88 -12.88 0.65
N LEU A 60 -0.91 -11.71 1.27
CA LEU A 60 -1.90 -11.39 2.30
C LEU A 60 -3.32 -11.30 1.72
N LEU A 61 -3.47 -10.81 0.49
CA LEU A 61 -4.76 -10.78 -0.22
C LEU A 61 -5.23 -12.19 -0.61
N LEU A 62 -4.33 -13.12 -0.91
CA LEU A 62 -4.68 -14.52 -1.08
C LEU A 62 -5.25 -15.08 0.22
N CYS A 63 -4.59 -14.80 1.35
CA CYS A 63 -5.09 -15.19 2.66
C CYS A 63 -6.44 -14.52 2.99
N TYR A 64 -6.62 -13.24 2.66
CA TYR A 64 -7.89 -12.53 2.78
C TYR A 64 -9.04 -13.24 2.04
N VAL A 65 -8.82 -13.55 0.76
CA VAL A 65 -9.83 -14.23 -0.07
C VAL A 65 -10.16 -15.61 0.49
N GLY A 66 -9.16 -16.36 0.96
CA GLY A 66 -9.39 -17.63 1.66
C GLY A 66 -10.16 -17.43 2.97
N TYR A 67 -9.82 -16.39 3.73
CA TYR A 67 -10.44 -16.08 5.02
C TYR A 67 -11.94 -15.78 4.91
N GLN A 68 -12.41 -15.24 3.78
CA GLN A 68 -13.85 -14.97 3.52
C GLN A 68 -14.76 -16.20 3.60
N PHE A 69 -14.20 -17.41 3.52
CA PHE A 69 -14.95 -18.66 3.58
C PHE A 69 -15.10 -19.22 5.00
N PHE A 70 -14.48 -18.60 5.99
CA PHE A 70 -14.57 -19.02 7.40
C PHE A 70 -15.69 -18.28 8.14
N ASP A 71 -16.27 -18.93 9.15
CA ASP A 71 -17.45 -18.39 9.86
C ASP A 71 -17.18 -17.08 10.62
N ASN A 72 -15.91 -16.79 10.95
CA ASN A 72 -15.51 -15.56 11.66
C ASN A 72 -15.31 -14.35 10.73
N SER A 73 -15.47 -14.50 9.41
CA SER A 73 -15.07 -13.47 8.44
C SER A 73 -16.14 -12.41 8.13
N ARG A 74 -17.16 -12.25 8.98
CA ARG A 74 -18.29 -11.34 8.70
C ARG A 74 -17.82 -9.89 8.49
N THR A 75 -16.89 -9.45 9.34
CA THR A 75 -16.23 -8.15 9.23
C THR A 75 -15.51 -8.00 7.88
N ALA A 76 -14.89 -9.05 7.36
CA ALA A 76 -14.19 -9.02 6.07
C ALA A 76 -15.16 -8.76 4.89
N VAL A 77 -16.30 -9.45 4.89
CA VAL A 77 -17.28 -9.39 3.80
C VAL A 77 -18.09 -8.10 3.85
N ASP A 78 -18.52 -7.67 5.03
CA ASP A 78 -19.37 -6.48 5.19
C ASP A 78 -18.56 -5.17 5.08
N ALA A 79 -17.32 -5.14 5.60
CA ALA A 79 -16.51 -3.92 5.60
C ALA A 79 -15.96 -3.56 4.21
N ILE A 80 -15.47 -4.56 3.48
CA ILE A 80 -14.85 -4.32 2.17
C ILE A 80 -15.87 -4.53 1.07
N GLY A 81 -16.65 -5.61 1.12
CA GLY A 81 -17.72 -5.86 0.16
C GLY A 81 -17.25 -5.77 -1.29
N TRP A 82 -18.06 -5.10 -2.12
CA TRP A 82 -17.78 -4.82 -3.53
C TRP A 82 -16.62 -3.85 -3.76
N ARG A 83 -16.09 -3.17 -2.72
CA ARG A 83 -14.95 -2.28 -2.86
C ARG A 83 -13.71 -3.05 -3.30
N PHE A 84 -13.54 -4.30 -2.86
CA PHE A 84 -12.43 -5.13 -3.31
C PHE A 84 -12.44 -5.32 -4.82
N THR A 85 -13.61 -5.63 -5.39
CA THR A 85 -13.81 -5.76 -6.83
C THR A 85 -13.38 -4.49 -7.56
N LEU A 86 -13.84 -3.33 -7.08
CA LEU A 86 -13.50 -2.05 -7.67
C LEU A 86 -11.99 -1.76 -7.58
N ILE A 87 -11.37 -1.95 -6.41
CA ILE A 87 -9.93 -1.75 -6.20
C ILE A 87 -9.14 -2.60 -7.19
N ALA A 88 -9.48 -3.88 -7.30
CA ALA A 88 -8.71 -4.80 -8.11
C ALA A 88 -8.92 -4.58 -9.61
N VAL A 89 -10.11 -4.13 -10.06
CA VAL A 89 -10.32 -3.67 -11.44
C VAL A 89 -9.48 -2.43 -11.73
N VAL A 90 -9.54 -1.41 -10.87
CA VAL A 90 -8.75 -0.18 -11.03
C VAL A 90 -7.25 -0.49 -11.00
N ASN A 91 -6.81 -1.37 -10.10
CA ASN A 91 -5.41 -1.79 -10.02
C ASN A 91 -5.01 -2.56 -11.27
N ALA A 92 -5.84 -3.47 -11.74
CA ALA A 92 -5.53 -4.23 -12.94
C ALA A 92 -5.48 -3.34 -14.18
N ILE A 93 -6.22 -2.22 -14.24
CA ILE A 93 -6.03 -1.21 -15.29
C ILE A 93 -4.73 -0.44 -15.09
N TYR A 94 -4.41 -0.04 -13.85
CA TYR A 94 -3.13 0.57 -13.49
C TYR A 94 -1.91 -0.36 -13.75
N ALA A 95 -2.14 -1.67 -13.72
CA ALA A 95 -1.17 -2.72 -13.98
C ALA A 95 -1.42 -3.44 -15.32
N SER A 96 -2.27 -2.90 -16.19
CA SER A 96 -2.64 -3.56 -17.45
C SER A 96 -1.52 -3.37 -18.46
N PRO A 97 -0.99 -4.45 -19.05
CA PRO A 97 -0.06 -4.33 -20.16
C PRO A 97 -0.79 -3.75 -21.38
N ALA A 98 -0.35 -2.60 -21.89
CA ALA A 98 -0.77 -2.20 -23.23
C ALA A 98 -0.22 -3.21 -24.25
N PRO A 99 -0.94 -3.45 -25.36
CA PRO A 99 -0.46 -4.31 -26.44
C PRO A 99 0.75 -3.65 -27.11
N SER A 100 1.95 -3.99 -26.67
CA SER A 100 3.20 -3.46 -27.23
C SER A 100 3.87 -4.52 -28.10
N GLY A 101 3.74 -4.33 -29.42
CA GLY A 101 4.64 -4.94 -30.38
C GLY A 101 6.08 -4.41 -30.22
N ARG A 102 7.03 -5.34 -30.32
CA ARG A 102 8.49 -5.21 -30.40
C ARG A 102 9.27 -5.34 -29.08
N SER A 103 10.01 -6.44 -29.05
CA SER A 103 10.91 -6.95 -28.02
C SER A 103 12.34 -6.42 -28.24
N CYS A 104 13.09 -6.13 -27.16
CA CYS A 104 14.56 -6.16 -27.16
C CYS A 104 15.16 -6.08 -25.74
N GLY A 105 15.96 -7.10 -25.39
CA GLY A 105 17.26 -6.96 -24.71
C GLY A 105 17.34 -6.75 -23.18
N SER A 106 17.49 -7.85 -22.44
CA SER A 106 18.23 -8.05 -21.17
C SER A 106 18.82 -6.84 -20.42
N LYS A 107 18.27 -6.51 -19.24
CA LYS A 107 18.85 -6.81 -17.90
C LYS A 107 17.77 -6.59 -16.83
N GLU A 108 17.86 -7.35 -15.75
CA GLU A 108 16.82 -7.61 -14.75
C GLU A 108 16.19 -6.35 -14.10
N ARG A 109 14.92 -6.52 -13.65
CA ARG A 109 14.32 -6.00 -12.39
C ARG A 109 13.26 -4.87 -12.47
N LEU A 110 11.97 -5.29 -12.30
CA LEU A 110 10.79 -4.75 -11.54
C LEU A 110 9.58 -4.05 -12.17
N PRO A 111 8.34 -4.50 -11.87
CA PRO A 111 7.11 -4.05 -12.54
C PRO A 111 6.32 -2.98 -11.80
N VAL A 112 5.93 -1.94 -12.52
CA VAL A 112 4.64 -1.24 -12.33
C VAL A 112 4.08 -0.89 -13.71
N HIS A 113 2.90 -1.42 -14.06
CA HIS A 113 2.58 -1.79 -15.46
C HIS A 113 1.83 -0.80 -16.37
N VAL A 114 1.57 0.45 -15.98
CA VAL A 114 1.25 1.52 -16.97
C VAL A 114 2.48 2.37 -17.31
N TRP A 115 3.54 2.34 -16.49
CA TRP A 115 4.81 3.01 -16.78
C TRP A 115 5.53 2.44 -18.00
N VAL A 116 5.35 1.14 -18.25
CA VAL A 116 5.92 0.39 -19.37
C VAL A 116 5.45 0.91 -20.73
N THR A 117 4.34 1.64 -20.75
CA THR A 117 3.67 2.08 -21.98
C THR A 117 3.92 3.56 -22.29
N ARG A 118 4.69 4.27 -21.43
CA ARG A 118 4.96 5.72 -21.47
C ARG A 118 3.72 6.63 -21.39
N HIS A 119 2.54 6.10 -21.07
CA HIS A 119 1.34 6.89 -20.82
C HIS A 119 1.32 7.43 -19.39
N TYR A 120 2.25 8.33 -19.04
CA TYR A 120 2.43 8.82 -17.67
C TYR A 120 1.21 9.55 -17.12
N ILE A 121 0.44 10.23 -17.97
CA ILE A 121 -0.82 10.89 -17.56
C ILE A 121 -1.84 9.85 -17.10
N VAL A 122 -2.00 8.76 -17.86
CA VAL A 122 -2.92 7.67 -17.53
C VAL A 122 -2.46 6.98 -16.25
N ALA A 123 -1.16 6.67 -16.11
CA ALA A 123 -0.60 6.09 -14.89
C ALA A 123 -0.91 6.96 -13.67
N PHE A 124 -0.70 8.27 -13.78
CA PHE A 124 -0.94 9.19 -12.68
C PHE A 124 -2.43 9.24 -12.30
N ILE A 125 -3.34 9.40 -13.27
CA ILE A 125 -4.79 9.40 -13.01
C ILE A 125 -5.23 8.09 -12.34
N PHE A 126 -4.81 6.94 -12.86
CA PHE A 126 -5.17 5.65 -12.27
C PHE A 126 -4.52 5.42 -10.90
N SER A 127 -3.33 5.95 -10.63
CA SER A 127 -2.74 5.90 -9.29
C SER A 127 -3.55 6.70 -8.27
N LEU A 128 -4.10 7.87 -8.67
CA LEU A 128 -4.98 8.68 -7.83
C LEU A 128 -6.32 7.99 -7.57
N LEU A 129 -6.91 7.39 -8.62
CA LEU A 129 -8.14 6.60 -8.48
C LEU A 129 -7.91 5.39 -7.57
N LEU A 130 -6.82 4.66 -7.77
CA LEU A 130 -6.46 3.52 -6.95
C LEU A 130 -6.27 3.92 -5.49
N ALA A 131 -5.50 4.98 -5.23
CA ALA A 131 -5.31 5.52 -3.89
C ALA A 131 -6.65 5.89 -3.26
N SER A 132 -7.52 6.63 -3.98
CA SER A 132 -8.85 7.02 -3.50
C SER A 132 -9.71 5.82 -3.11
N VAL A 133 -9.86 4.83 -3.99
CA VAL A 133 -10.69 3.65 -3.69
C VAL A 133 -10.11 2.86 -2.51
N ILE A 134 -8.79 2.66 -2.45
CA ILE A 134 -8.16 1.97 -1.30
C ILE A 134 -8.32 2.79 -0.02
N SER A 135 -8.20 4.12 -0.06
CA SER A 135 -8.46 4.99 1.09
C SER A 135 -9.87 4.82 1.63
N THR A 136 -10.88 4.69 0.75
CA THR A 136 -12.26 4.44 1.20
C THR A 136 -12.41 3.08 1.87
N ALA A 137 -11.76 2.03 1.35
CA ALA A 137 -11.79 0.70 1.97
C ALA A 137 -11.04 0.68 3.32
N TYR A 138 -9.85 1.27 3.36
CA TYR A 138 -9.05 1.41 4.57
C TYR A 138 -9.76 2.25 5.65
N TYR A 139 -10.39 3.37 5.26
CA TYR A 139 -11.21 4.17 6.15
C TYR A 139 -12.41 3.37 6.67
N SER A 140 -13.13 2.67 5.79
CA SER A 140 -14.26 1.82 6.19
C SER A 140 -13.84 0.79 7.24
N LEU A 141 -12.73 0.08 7.01
CA LEU A 141 -12.18 -0.89 7.97
C LEU A 141 -11.84 -0.23 9.30
N THR A 142 -11.15 0.90 9.27
CA THR A 142 -10.61 1.50 10.49
C THR A 142 -11.61 2.34 11.28
N ALA A 143 -12.63 2.90 10.64
CA ALA A 143 -13.63 3.76 11.27
C ALA A 143 -14.93 3.02 11.63
N HIS A 144 -15.34 2.01 10.87
CA HIS A 144 -16.65 1.37 11.03
C HIS A 144 -16.58 -0.11 11.40
N TYR A 145 -15.46 -0.79 11.13
CA TYR A 145 -15.36 -2.24 11.25
C TYR A 145 -14.07 -2.65 11.96
N GLY A 146 -13.98 -2.36 13.27
CA GLY A 146 -12.84 -2.77 14.08
C GLY A 146 -12.65 -4.30 14.11
N ALA A 147 -11.39 -4.73 14.14
CA ALA A 147 -11.04 -6.14 14.19
C ALA A 147 -11.56 -6.81 15.47
N GLN A 148 -12.29 -7.92 15.32
CA GLN A 148 -12.81 -8.68 16.47
C GLN A 148 -11.91 -9.87 16.81
N THR A 149 -11.19 -10.38 15.82
CA THR A 149 -10.30 -11.52 15.97
C THR A 149 -8.90 -11.21 15.42
N ILE A 150 -7.91 -11.99 15.85
CA ILE A 150 -6.56 -11.92 15.27
C ILE A 150 -6.59 -12.23 13.76
N GLY A 151 -7.52 -13.10 13.32
CA GLY A 151 -7.76 -13.37 11.91
C GLY A 151 -8.18 -12.12 11.14
N ASP A 152 -9.06 -11.29 11.72
CA ASP A 152 -9.45 -10.02 11.09
C ASP A 152 -8.27 -9.05 11.01
N VAL A 153 -7.45 -8.97 12.06
CA VAL A 153 -6.24 -8.14 12.05
C VAL A 153 -5.30 -8.57 10.91
N LEU A 154 -4.94 -9.85 10.86
CA LEU A 154 -3.93 -10.38 9.94
C LEU A 154 -4.40 -10.48 8.49
N PHE A 155 -5.65 -10.89 8.28
CA PHE A 155 -6.15 -11.20 6.94
C PHE A 155 -7.06 -10.10 6.37
N VAL A 156 -7.53 -9.16 7.18
CA VAL A 156 -8.41 -8.07 6.69
C VAL A 156 -7.74 -6.71 6.86
N HIS A 157 -7.30 -6.34 8.06
CA HIS A 157 -6.74 -5.00 8.28
C HIS A 157 -5.33 -4.85 7.71
N LEU A 158 -4.46 -5.84 7.95
CA LEU A 158 -3.05 -5.82 7.54
C LEU A 158 -2.86 -5.64 6.01
N PRO A 159 -3.47 -6.45 5.11
CA PRO A 159 -3.28 -6.26 3.67
C PRO A 159 -3.74 -4.89 3.18
N PHE A 160 -4.88 -4.39 3.66
CA PHE A 160 -5.43 -3.11 3.21
C PHE A 160 -4.67 -1.91 3.79
N SER A 161 -4.09 -2.03 4.98
CA SER A 161 -3.15 -1.04 5.52
C SER A 161 -1.90 -0.92 4.64
N LEU A 162 -1.25 -2.05 4.35
CA LEU A 162 -0.07 -2.10 3.48
C LEU A 162 -0.38 -1.52 2.10
N TRP A 163 -1.52 -1.93 1.52
CA TRP A 163 -1.91 -1.47 0.21
C TRP A 163 -2.26 0.02 0.19
N HIS A 164 -2.86 0.56 1.25
CA HIS A 164 -3.10 2.00 1.36
C HIS A 164 -1.78 2.79 1.37
N ALA A 165 -0.83 2.39 2.21
CA ALA A 165 0.48 3.06 2.28
C ALA A 165 1.22 2.96 0.94
N TRP A 166 1.19 1.78 0.32
CA TRP A 166 1.79 1.56 -0.99
C TRP A 166 1.13 2.40 -2.09
N SER A 167 -0.19 2.57 -2.06
CA SER A 167 -0.90 3.39 -3.06
C SER A 167 -0.46 4.87 -3.03
N ILE A 168 -0.14 5.40 -1.86
CA ILE A 168 0.44 6.74 -1.70
C ILE A 168 1.80 6.82 -2.40
N VAL A 169 2.65 5.80 -2.19
CA VAL A 169 3.95 5.71 -2.87
C VAL A 169 3.78 5.63 -4.39
N LEU A 170 2.81 4.85 -4.89
CA LEU A 170 2.52 4.75 -6.32
C LEU A 170 2.07 6.08 -6.94
N VAL A 171 1.31 6.90 -6.20
CA VAL A 171 0.93 8.26 -6.62
C VAL A 171 2.16 9.13 -6.79
N PHE A 172 3.08 9.14 -5.80
CA PHE A 172 4.30 9.93 -5.92
C PHE A 172 5.20 9.43 -7.04
N ILE A 173 5.45 8.13 -7.12
CA ILE A 173 6.19 7.51 -8.22
C ILE A 173 5.60 8.04 -9.53
N SER A 174 4.30 7.80 -9.78
CA SER A 174 3.63 8.15 -11.04
C SER A 174 3.63 9.67 -11.32
N GLY A 175 3.50 10.49 -10.29
CA GLY A 175 3.59 11.95 -10.39
C GLY A 175 5.00 12.40 -10.80
N PHE A 176 6.05 11.85 -10.18
CA PHE A 176 7.43 12.15 -10.55
C PHE A 176 7.74 11.70 -11.98
N ALA A 177 7.25 10.53 -12.44
CA ALA A 177 7.36 10.12 -13.84
C ALA A 177 6.81 11.15 -14.82
N LEU A 178 5.63 11.67 -14.49
CA LEU A 178 4.88 12.58 -15.32
C LEU A 178 5.54 13.97 -15.38
N PHE A 179 5.93 14.51 -14.23
CA PHE A 179 6.35 15.91 -14.11
C PHE A 179 7.86 16.13 -14.07
N THR A 180 8.68 15.11 -13.83
CA THR A 180 10.13 15.29 -13.66
C THR A 180 10.97 14.64 -14.76
N HIS A 181 12.21 15.12 -14.86
CA HIS A 181 13.17 14.64 -15.85
C HIS A 181 13.87 13.37 -15.39
N SER A 182 14.39 12.61 -16.36
CA SER A 182 15.03 11.33 -16.08
C SER A 182 16.31 11.52 -15.25
N HIS A 183 16.62 10.53 -14.42
CA HIS A 183 17.75 10.45 -13.48
C HIS A 183 19.16 10.56 -14.11
N ARG A 184 19.28 10.81 -15.42
CA ARG A 184 20.55 10.84 -16.17
C ARG A 184 21.26 12.20 -16.19
N ASN A 185 20.53 13.28 -15.95
CA ASN A 185 21.11 14.63 -15.86
C ASN A 185 21.47 14.94 -14.41
N HIS A 186 22.04 16.10 -14.08
CA HIS A 186 22.08 16.54 -12.68
C HIS A 186 20.69 17.05 -12.27
N PRO A 187 20.21 16.81 -11.04
CA PRO A 187 18.89 17.27 -10.62
C PRO A 187 18.84 18.78 -10.57
N SER A 188 17.77 19.38 -11.10
CA SER A 188 17.51 20.80 -10.89
C SER A 188 17.16 21.05 -9.41
N THR A 189 17.45 22.24 -8.90
CA THR A 189 17.10 22.63 -7.52
C THR A 189 15.61 22.43 -7.23
N ILE A 190 14.75 22.73 -8.19
CA ILE A 190 13.29 22.53 -8.08
C ILE A 190 12.95 21.04 -7.92
N SER A 191 13.57 20.16 -8.70
CA SER A 191 13.37 18.71 -8.55
C SER A 191 13.81 18.22 -7.18
N VAL A 192 14.94 18.70 -6.65
CA VAL A 192 15.38 18.37 -5.29
C VAL A 192 14.35 18.81 -4.25
N ILE A 193 13.85 20.05 -4.33
CA ILE A 193 12.85 20.57 -3.39
C ILE A 193 11.58 19.70 -3.40
N PHE A 194 11.05 19.35 -4.57
CA PHE A 194 9.85 18.52 -4.67
C PHE A 194 10.08 17.11 -4.12
N VAL A 195 11.22 16.48 -4.41
CA VAL A 195 11.54 15.15 -3.89
C VAL A 195 11.65 15.17 -2.36
N VAL A 196 12.39 16.14 -1.81
CA VAL A 196 12.52 16.29 -0.36
C VAL A 196 11.16 16.59 0.31
N ALA A 197 10.30 17.40 -0.32
CA ALA A 197 8.94 17.62 0.16
C ALA A 197 8.10 16.34 0.15
N ALA A 198 8.23 15.51 -0.89
CA ALA A 198 7.57 14.21 -0.96
C ALA A 198 8.09 13.23 0.11
N GLU A 199 9.40 13.17 0.34
CA GLU A 199 10.01 12.38 1.41
C GLU A 199 9.54 12.83 2.80
N ALA A 200 9.46 14.14 3.03
CA ALA A 200 8.93 14.70 4.26
C ALA A 200 7.45 14.32 4.44
N PHE A 201 6.64 14.40 3.38
CA PHE A 201 5.26 13.95 3.40
C PHE A 201 5.14 12.45 3.72
N LEU A 202 5.95 11.58 3.10
CA LEU A 202 5.97 10.15 3.40
C LEU A 202 6.37 9.88 4.85
N THR A 203 7.35 10.62 5.37
CA THR A 203 7.80 10.51 6.76
C THR A 203 6.68 10.90 7.73
N LEU A 204 6.03 12.04 7.52
CA LEU A 204 4.91 12.49 8.34
C LEU A 204 3.74 11.50 8.27
N THR A 205 3.47 10.94 7.10
CA THR A 205 2.44 9.91 6.91
C THR A 205 2.80 8.63 7.68
N ALA A 206 4.05 8.20 7.64
CA ALA A 206 4.53 7.03 8.38
C ALA A 206 4.39 7.21 9.89
N VAL A 207 4.70 8.41 10.40
CA VAL A 207 4.43 8.78 11.80
C VAL A 207 2.91 8.78 12.06
N GLY A 208 2.11 9.36 11.17
CA GLY A 208 0.65 9.36 11.27
C GLY A 208 0.07 7.96 11.43
N TYR A 209 0.55 6.99 10.64
CA TYR A 209 0.18 5.58 10.78
C TYR A 209 0.54 5.00 12.15
N ALA A 210 1.79 5.19 12.61
CA ALA A 210 2.28 4.66 13.88
C ALA A 210 1.63 5.32 15.11
N PHE A 211 1.05 6.51 14.96
CA PHE A 211 0.40 7.26 16.05
C PHE A 211 -1.13 7.30 15.94
N ARG A 212 -1.72 6.69 14.91
CA ARG A 212 -3.17 6.74 14.66
C ARG A 212 -4.00 6.15 15.80
N SER A 213 -3.50 5.09 16.43
CA SER A 213 -4.10 4.43 17.57
C SER A 213 -3.02 4.11 18.61
N ARG A 214 -3.43 3.64 19.79
CA ARG A 214 -2.51 3.24 20.86
C ARG A 214 -1.55 2.14 20.41
N GLU A 215 -2.06 1.20 19.63
CA GLU A 215 -1.27 0.11 19.03
C GLU A 215 -0.50 0.60 17.81
N GLY A 216 -1.01 1.61 17.09
CA GLY A 216 -0.44 2.11 15.84
C GLY A 216 -0.61 1.13 14.68
N ASP A 217 -0.53 1.65 13.45
CA ASP A 217 -0.60 0.83 12.25
C ASP A 217 0.81 0.60 11.70
N VAL A 218 1.47 -0.41 12.29
CA VAL A 218 2.85 -0.80 11.98
C VAL A 218 3.04 -1.12 10.50
N ALA A 219 2.04 -1.75 9.89
CA ALA A 219 2.16 -2.28 8.54
C ALA A 219 2.29 -1.15 7.51
N GLY A 220 1.40 -0.15 7.58
CA GLY A 220 1.47 1.03 6.73
C GLY A 220 2.77 1.81 6.93
N SER A 221 3.19 2.03 8.19
CA SER A 221 4.47 2.69 8.50
C SER A 221 5.68 1.92 7.96
N ALA A 222 5.66 0.59 8.00
CA ALA A 222 6.76 -0.25 7.51
C ALA A 222 6.97 -0.13 5.99
N VAL A 223 5.89 0.01 5.21
CA VAL A 223 5.98 0.23 3.76
C VAL A 223 6.63 1.58 3.46
N LEU A 224 6.24 2.62 4.18
CA LEU A 224 6.81 3.97 4.01
C LEU A 224 8.27 4.03 4.46
N PHE A 225 8.60 3.36 5.57
CA PHE A 225 9.98 3.16 6.02
C PHE A 225 10.83 2.47 4.95
N ALA A 226 10.36 1.33 4.42
CA ALA A 226 11.06 0.59 3.37
C ALA A 226 11.25 1.43 2.12
N THR A 227 10.25 2.24 1.75
CA THR A 227 10.32 3.16 0.61
C THR A 227 11.40 4.22 0.82
N LEU A 228 11.40 4.90 1.96
CA LEU A 228 12.41 5.92 2.29
C LEU A 228 13.83 5.32 2.34
N LEU A 229 13.98 4.11 2.89
CA LEU A 229 15.25 3.39 2.86
C LEU A 229 15.67 3.03 1.44
N GLY A 230 14.73 2.60 0.60
CA GLY A 230 14.99 2.33 -0.82
C GLY A 230 15.43 3.58 -1.58
N ILE A 231 14.82 4.74 -1.32
CA ILE A 231 15.25 6.01 -1.91
C ILE A 231 16.67 6.35 -1.45
N TYR A 232 16.99 6.21 -0.16
CA TYR A 232 18.35 6.42 0.35
C TYR A 232 19.41 5.54 -0.36
N LEU A 233 19.07 4.29 -0.65
CA LEU A 233 20.01 3.35 -1.29
C LEU A 233 20.18 3.60 -2.79
N GLU A 234 19.14 4.08 -3.47
CA GLU A 234 19.15 4.28 -4.92
C GLU A 234 19.70 5.67 -5.32
N GLN A 235 19.43 6.70 -4.52
CA GLN A 235 19.68 8.08 -4.94
C GLN A 235 21.14 8.51 -4.72
N HIS A 236 21.76 9.08 -5.76
CA HIS A 236 23.14 9.58 -5.72
C HIS A 236 23.27 11.03 -5.26
N ASN A 237 22.18 11.83 -5.31
CA ASN A 237 22.21 13.20 -4.82
C ASN A 237 22.23 13.21 -3.29
N ASN A 238 23.25 13.84 -2.68
CA ASN A 238 23.43 13.85 -1.23
C ASN A 238 22.23 14.41 -0.46
N VAL A 239 21.58 15.47 -0.96
CA VAL A 239 20.45 16.10 -0.24
C VAL A 239 19.29 15.13 -0.19
N ILE A 240 18.85 14.64 -1.35
CA ILE A 240 17.76 13.65 -1.47
C ILE A 240 18.07 12.41 -0.62
N ARG A 241 19.28 11.86 -0.81
CA ARG A 241 19.73 10.67 -0.11
C ARG A 241 19.64 10.82 1.42
N TYR A 242 20.24 11.87 1.99
CA TYR A 242 20.27 12.02 3.45
C TYR A 242 18.92 12.49 4.03
N CYS A 243 18.11 13.22 3.28
CA CYS A 243 16.72 13.52 3.66
C CYS A 243 15.89 12.23 3.75
N ALA A 244 16.00 11.34 2.76
CA ALA A 244 15.36 10.02 2.79
C ALA A 244 15.84 9.18 3.97
N LEU A 245 17.14 9.20 4.30
CA LEU A 245 17.69 8.51 5.47
C LEU A 245 17.12 9.06 6.78
N ALA A 246 17.06 10.39 6.95
CA ALA A 246 16.47 11.00 8.13
C ALA A 246 15.01 10.61 8.27
N GLY A 247 14.24 10.64 7.17
CA GLY A 247 12.86 10.17 7.13
C GLY A 247 12.72 8.69 7.50
N ALA A 248 13.61 7.83 7.00
CA ALA A 248 13.64 6.42 7.35
C ALA A 248 13.94 6.21 8.83
N ILE A 249 14.88 6.94 9.42
CA ILE A 249 15.17 6.86 10.87
C ILE A 249 13.94 7.26 11.69
N ILE A 250 13.31 8.38 11.37
CA ILE A 250 12.10 8.86 12.06
C ILE A 250 10.97 7.82 11.96
N SER A 251 10.73 7.30 10.75
CA SER A 251 9.71 6.27 10.50
C SER A 251 10.03 4.96 11.26
N GLY A 252 11.30 4.57 11.31
CA GLY A 252 11.77 3.41 12.07
C GLY A 252 11.54 3.56 13.57
N LEU A 253 11.85 4.73 14.14
CA LEU A 253 11.56 5.03 15.55
C LEU A 253 10.04 4.99 15.83
N ALA A 254 9.22 5.49 14.91
CA ALA A 254 7.77 5.44 15.04
C ALA A 254 7.25 3.98 15.04
N ILE A 255 7.80 3.12 14.18
CA ILE A 255 7.51 1.67 14.16
C ILE A 255 7.90 1.02 15.49
N VAL A 256 9.12 1.28 15.99
CA VAL A 256 9.60 0.73 17.27
C VAL A 256 8.67 1.15 18.42
N LYS A 257 8.26 2.43 18.45
CA LYS A 257 7.28 2.93 19.43
C LYS A 257 5.96 2.16 19.33
N SER A 258 5.41 2.04 18.12
CA SER A 258 4.14 1.32 17.89
C SER A 258 4.24 -0.13 18.38
N LEU A 259 5.29 -0.86 17.98
CA LEU A 259 5.54 -2.24 18.43
C LEU A 259 5.70 -2.36 19.95
N TYR A 260 6.42 -1.42 20.58
CA TYR A 260 6.59 -1.41 22.03
C TYR A 260 5.24 -1.29 22.75
N PHE A 261 4.34 -0.41 22.30
CA PHE A 261 3.01 -0.28 22.88
C PHE A 261 2.12 -1.50 22.59
N THR A 262 2.21 -2.10 21.40
CA THR A 262 1.46 -3.33 21.08
C THR A 262 1.86 -4.51 21.96
N VAL A 263 3.17 -4.70 22.20
CA VAL A 263 3.69 -5.88 22.93
C VAL A 263 3.74 -5.65 24.43
N VAL A 264 4.37 -4.55 24.89
CA VAL A 264 4.67 -4.35 26.32
C VAL A 264 3.52 -3.68 27.07
N ALA A 265 2.81 -2.74 26.46
CA ALA A 265 1.73 -2.02 27.15
C ALA A 265 0.46 -2.87 27.29
N ARG A 266 0.27 -3.88 26.42
CA ARG A 266 -0.82 -4.86 26.52
C ARG A 266 -0.66 -5.76 27.75
N GLU A 267 0.58 -6.12 28.11
CA GLU A 267 0.87 -6.98 29.26
C GLU A 267 0.84 -6.22 30.60
N ARG A 268 1.15 -4.91 30.60
CA ARG A 268 1.31 -4.15 31.85
C ARG A 268 0.09 -3.33 32.27
N GLY A 269 -1.01 -3.34 31.52
CA GLY A 269 -2.25 -2.62 31.89
C GLY A 269 -2.09 -1.11 32.10
N VAL A 270 -0.97 -0.52 31.69
CA VAL A 270 -0.66 0.90 31.90
C VAL A 270 -1.51 1.74 30.95
N SER A 271 -2.68 2.18 31.42
CA SER A 271 -3.57 3.10 30.71
C SER A 271 -3.01 4.53 30.76
N LEU A 272 -2.69 5.10 29.60
CA LEU A 272 -2.42 6.52 29.43
C LEU A 272 -3.47 7.06 28.45
N GLY A 273 -4.54 7.64 29.01
CA GLY A 273 -5.65 8.25 28.27
C GLY A 273 -6.79 7.26 28.01
N SER A 274 -7.96 7.53 28.59
CA SER A 274 -9.18 6.79 28.31
C SER A 274 -9.68 7.10 26.89
N ASP A 275 -10.08 6.07 26.14
CA ASP A 275 -10.84 6.20 24.89
C ASP A 275 -12.23 6.84 25.10
N ASP A 276 -12.55 7.30 26.32
CA ASP A 276 -13.78 8.00 26.66
C ASP A 276 -13.85 9.39 26.01
N GLU A 277 -12.72 10.00 25.64
CA GLU A 277 -12.66 11.32 25.01
C GLU A 277 -13.01 11.31 23.50
N ARG A 278 -13.13 10.12 22.89
CA ARG A 278 -13.50 9.93 21.46
C ARG A 278 -14.85 9.22 21.26
N ARG A 279 -15.65 9.07 22.32
CA ARG A 279 -17.04 8.64 22.14
C ARG A 279 -17.83 9.79 21.49
N PRO A 280 -18.55 9.56 20.37
CA PRO A 280 -19.52 10.54 19.92
C PRO A 280 -20.53 10.75 21.06
N LEU A 281 -20.69 11.99 21.51
CA LEU A 281 -21.76 12.38 22.43
C LEU A 281 -23.08 12.28 21.67
N VAL A 282 -23.70 11.10 21.72
CA VAL A 282 -25.09 10.90 21.34
C VAL A 282 -25.85 10.60 22.61
N ALA A 283 -26.63 11.60 23.04
CA ALA A 283 -27.77 11.46 23.94
C ALA A 283 -28.98 10.96 23.16
#